data_AF-A0A538GPH3-F1
#
_entry.id   AF-A0A538GPH3-F1
#
_cell.length_a   1.000
_cell.length_b   1.000
_cell.length_c   1.000
_cell.angle_alpha   90.00
_cell.angle_beta   90.00
_cell.angle_gamma   90.00
#
_symmetry.space_group_name_H-M   'P 1'
#
loop_
_entity.id
_entity.type
_entity.pdbx_description
1 polymer ?
#
loop_
_entity_poly.entity_id
_entity_poly.type
_entity_poly.pdbx_seq_one_letter_code
_entity_poly.pdbx_strand_id
1 'polypeptide(L)'
;MARGIGLLSLVVALVAAAYLMSAQLSQSPSRATASNDIKRAQQTADAVKLQQASFGLEQFHALNGTYAAASLGSFGVKLVRADATSYCIETPNEHLAGPNGTALPGPC
;
A
#
# COMPACT_ATOMS: atom_id res chain seq x y z
N MET A 1 -50.88 14.56 34.16
CA MET A 1 -49.88 15.16 33.22
C MET A 1 -48.53 14.44 33.19
N ALA A 2 -48.18 13.61 34.19
CA ALA A 2 -46.89 12.89 34.22
C ALA A 2 -46.73 11.71 33.23
N ARG A 3 -47.84 11.19 32.67
CA ARG A 3 -47.81 10.00 31.78
C ARG A 3 -47.48 10.32 30.31
N GLY A 4 -47.72 11.55 29.84
CA GLY A 4 -47.41 11.98 28.48
C GLY A 4 -45.94 12.40 28.28
N ILE A 5 -45.30 12.91 29.34
CA ILE A 5 -43.90 13.35 29.31
C ILE A 5 -42.96 12.14 29.17
N GLY A 6 -43.29 11.00 29.80
CA GLY A 6 -42.51 9.77 29.66
C GLY A 6 -42.52 9.20 28.25
N LEU A 7 -43.66 9.27 27.54
CA LEU A 7 -43.77 8.84 26.15
C LEU A 7 -42.95 9.72 25.20
N LEU A 8 -43.00 11.04 25.39
CA LEU A 8 -42.20 11.97 24.58
C LEU A 8 -40.70 11.76 24.78
N SER A 9 -40.25 11.55 26.02
CA SER A 9 -38.84 11.26 26.32
C SER A 9 -38.36 9.95 25.68
N LEU A 10 -39.21 8.92 25.68
CA LEU A 10 -38.89 7.63 25.07
C LEU A 10 -38.78 7.72 23.54
N VAL A 11 -39.65 8.49 22.89
CA VAL A 11 -39.60 8.72 21.44
C VAL A 11 -38.32 9.47 21.04
N VAL A 12 -37.94 10.51 21.79
CA VAL A 12 -36.71 11.28 21.51
C VAL A 12 -35.47 10.39 21.64
N ALA A 13 -35.40 9.54 22.67
CA ALA A 13 -34.28 8.61 22.84
C ALA A 13 -34.19 7.59 21.69
N LEU A 14 -35.32 7.08 21.20
CA LEU A 14 -35.38 6.16 20.06
C LEU A 14 -34.91 6.81 18.76
N VAL A 15 -35.30 8.07 18.51
CA VAL A 15 -34.85 8.81 17.32
C VAL A 15 -33.35 9.06 17.37
N ALA A 16 -32.81 9.46 18.52
CA ALA A 16 -31.37 9.67 18.69
C ALA A 16 -30.57 8.37 18.49
N ALA A 17 -31.06 7.26 19.04
CA ALA A 17 -30.43 5.95 18.86
C ALA A 17 -30.47 5.49 17.40
N ALA A 18 -31.60 5.65 16.71
CA ALA A 18 -31.73 5.31 15.29
C ALA A 18 -30.80 6.15 14.41
N TYR A 19 -30.67 7.46 14.70
CA TYR A 19 -29.77 8.35 13.98
C TYR A 19 -28.30 7.94 14.17
N LEU A 20 -27.87 7.71 15.40
CA LEU A 20 -26.51 7.25 15.69
C LEU A 20 -26.22 5.87 15.08
N MET A 21 -27.18 4.95 15.12
CA MET A 21 -27.04 3.62 14.52
C MET A 21 -26.91 3.74 12.99
N SER A 22 -27.72 4.57 12.34
CA SER A 22 -27.63 4.80 10.89
C SER A 22 -26.29 5.42 10.46
N ALA A 23 -25.76 6.35 11.27
CA ALA A 23 -24.43 6.91 11.05
C ALA A 23 -23.32 5.84 11.21
N GLN A 24 -23.42 4.96 12.19
CA GLN A 24 -22.46 3.87 12.41
C GLN A 24 -22.53 2.78 11.32
N LEU A 25 -23.72 2.44 10.82
CA LEU A 25 -23.86 1.53 9.68
C LEU A 25 -23.26 2.13 8.39
N SER A 26 -23.36 3.46 8.23
CA SER A 26 -22.71 4.18 7.13
C SER A 26 -21.18 4.20 7.26
N GLN A 27 -20.67 4.15 8.49
CA GLN A 27 -19.24 4.14 8.84
C GLN A 27 -18.62 2.73 8.91
N SER A 28 -19.42 1.68 8.73
CA SER A 28 -18.89 0.32 8.69
C SER A 28 -17.90 0.22 7.53
N PRO A 29 -16.64 -0.20 7.74
CA PRO A 29 -15.68 -0.33 6.66
C PRO A 29 -16.25 -1.35 5.67
N SER A 30 -16.82 -0.83 4.59
CA SER A 30 -17.33 -1.66 3.51
C SER A 30 -16.17 -2.54 3.03
N ARG A 31 -16.43 -3.75 2.54
CA ARG A 31 -15.37 -4.59 1.94
C ARG A 31 -14.53 -3.84 0.92
N ALA A 32 -15.10 -2.83 0.25
CA ALA A 32 -14.40 -1.95 -0.66
C ALA A 32 -13.30 -1.11 0.04
N THR A 33 -13.58 -0.54 1.22
CA THR A 33 -12.59 0.20 2.02
C THR A 33 -11.44 -0.70 2.46
N ALA A 34 -11.74 -1.87 3.04
CA ALA A 34 -10.72 -2.82 3.46
C ALA A 34 -9.86 -3.32 2.28
N SER A 35 -10.48 -3.53 1.11
CA SER A 35 -9.75 -3.94 -0.10
C SER A 35 -8.82 -2.84 -0.61
N ASN A 36 -9.23 -1.57 -0.51
CA ASN A 36 -8.40 -0.43 -0.91
C ASN A 36 -7.21 -0.24 0.04
N ASP A 37 -7.42 -0.43 1.34
CA ASP A 37 -6.34 -0.35 2.34
C ASP A 37 -5.30 -1.45 2.13
N ILE A 38 -5.74 -2.69 1.83
CA ILE A 38 -4.84 -3.80 1.50
C ILE A 38 -4.02 -3.49 0.24
N LYS A 39 -4.65 -2.99 -0.82
CA LYS A 39 -3.95 -2.61 -2.06
C LYS A 39 -2.90 -1.54 -1.79
N ARG A 40 -3.26 -0.51 -1.01
CA ARG A 40 -2.33 0.57 -0.67
C ARG A 40 -1.15 0.08 0.17
N ALA A 41 -1.40 -0.84 1.11
CA ALA A 41 -0.36 -1.48 1.89
C ALA A 41 0.59 -2.31 1.00
N GLN A 42 0.04 -3.05 0.03
CA GLN A 42 0.84 -3.82 -0.94
C GLN A 42 1.71 -2.92 -1.82
N GLN A 43 1.16 -1.84 -2.37
CA GLN A 43 1.93 -0.86 -3.14
C GLN A 43 3.07 -0.25 -2.32
N THR A 44 2.79 0.09 -1.06
CA THR A 44 3.82 0.63 -0.16
C THR A 44 4.92 -0.41 0.12
N ALA A 45 4.54 -1.68 0.33
CA ALA A 45 5.49 -2.75 0.56
C ALA A 45 6.35 -3.03 -0.69
N ASP A 46 5.75 -3.02 -1.88
CA ASP A 46 6.46 -3.22 -3.14
C ASP A 46 7.44 -2.07 -3.42
N ALA A 47 7.04 -0.82 -3.19
CA ALA A 47 7.93 0.34 -3.26
C ALA A 47 9.13 0.24 -2.29
N VAL A 48 8.91 -0.22 -1.05
CA VAL A 48 9.98 -0.43 -0.07
C VAL A 48 10.95 -1.53 -0.53
N LYS A 49 10.46 -2.65 -1.08
CA LYS A 49 11.32 -3.71 -1.62
C LYS A 49 12.18 -3.20 -2.78
N LEU A 50 11.58 -2.45 -3.71
CA LEU A 50 12.30 -1.84 -4.83
C LEU A 50 13.39 -0.89 -4.35
N GLN A 51 13.11 -0.10 -3.32
CA GLN A 51 14.07 0.84 -2.73
C GLN A 51 15.21 0.14 -1.97
N GLN A 52 14.93 -0.96 -1.27
CA GLN A 52 15.98 -1.76 -0.61
C GLN A 52 16.87 -2.45 -1.65
N ALA A 53 16.27 -2.99 -2.70
CA ALA A 53 16.99 -3.62 -3.79
C ALA A 53 17.84 -2.61 -4.58
N SER A 54 17.32 -1.41 -4.85
CA SER A 54 18.10 -0.36 -5.50
C SER A 54 19.32 0.04 -4.67
N PHE A 55 19.17 0.19 -3.35
CA PHE A 55 20.31 0.44 -2.46
C PHE A 55 21.37 -0.68 -2.54
N GLY A 56 20.96 -1.94 -2.55
CA GLY A 56 21.87 -3.07 -2.73
C GLY A 56 22.59 -3.06 -4.08
N LEU A 57 21.89 -2.69 -5.16
CA LEU A 57 22.47 -2.51 -6.49
C LEU A 57 23.47 -1.37 -6.54
N GLU A 58 23.17 -0.21 -5.94
CA GLU A 58 24.08 0.92 -5.87
C GLU A 58 25.35 0.56 -5.08
N GLN A 59 25.21 -0.18 -3.98
CA GLN A 59 26.37 -0.69 -3.24
C GLN A 59 27.20 -1.66 -4.08
N PHE A 60 26.57 -2.58 -4.81
CA PHE A 60 27.27 -3.51 -5.69
C PHE A 60 28.02 -2.77 -6.81
N HIS A 61 27.38 -1.77 -7.43
CA HIS A 61 27.98 -0.93 -8.46
C HIS A 61 29.13 -0.08 -7.90
N ALA A 62 29.02 0.45 -6.67
CA ALA A 62 30.11 1.16 -6.01
C ALA A 62 31.35 0.28 -5.77
N LEU A 63 31.14 -1.03 -5.55
CA LEU A 63 32.23 -2.00 -5.31
C LEU A 63 32.81 -2.60 -6.59
N ASN A 64 31.99 -2.83 -7.62
CA ASN A 64 32.37 -3.58 -8.82
C ASN A 64 32.39 -2.74 -10.11
N GLY A 65 31.86 -1.52 -10.09
CA GLY A 65 31.75 -0.64 -11.26
C GLY A 65 30.75 -1.11 -12.31
N THR A 66 29.87 -2.07 -11.99
CA THR A 66 28.84 -2.60 -12.89
C THR A 66 27.65 -3.12 -12.07
N TYR A 67 26.44 -3.14 -12.66
CA TYR A 67 25.30 -3.87 -12.10
C TYR A 67 25.21 -5.29 -12.66
N ALA A 68 25.96 -5.59 -13.72
CA ALA A 68 26.01 -6.93 -14.32
C ALA A 68 26.49 -7.93 -13.26
N ALA A 69 25.73 -9.02 -13.09
CA ALA A 69 25.91 -10.07 -12.08
C ALA A 69 25.50 -9.73 -10.63
N ALA A 70 24.85 -8.59 -10.38
CA ALA A 70 24.22 -8.36 -9.09
C ALA A 70 23.11 -9.40 -8.82
N SER A 71 23.01 -9.88 -7.58
CA SER A 71 21.98 -10.82 -7.15
C SER A 71 21.07 -10.18 -6.10
N LEU A 72 19.75 -10.31 -6.30
CA LEU A 72 18.72 -9.69 -5.45
C LEU A 72 17.80 -10.72 -4.76
N GLY A 73 18.19 -12.00 -4.74
CA GLY A 73 17.33 -13.12 -4.32
C GLY A 73 16.75 -13.01 -2.90
N SER A 74 17.33 -12.18 -2.03
CA SER A 74 16.87 -11.93 -0.66
C SER A 74 15.86 -10.78 -0.52
N PHE A 75 15.68 -9.93 -1.53
CA PHE A 75 14.86 -8.71 -1.45
C PHE A 75 13.42 -8.89 -1.91
N GLY A 76 13.05 -10.07 -2.40
CA GLY A 76 11.70 -10.33 -2.90
C GLY A 76 11.34 -9.52 -4.15
N VAL A 77 12.35 -9.08 -4.91
CA VAL A 77 12.23 -8.46 -6.22
C VAL A 77 12.91 -9.33 -7.26
N LYS A 78 12.49 -9.24 -8.51
CA LYS A 78 13.10 -9.91 -9.64
C LYS A 78 13.98 -8.92 -10.39
N LEU A 79 15.21 -9.34 -10.71
CA LEU A 79 16.09 -8.60 -11.60
C LEU A 79 15.79 -9.02 -13.05
N VAL A 80 15.26 -8.10 -13.85
CA VAL A 80 14.90 -8.37 -15.26
C VAL A 80 16.07 -8.05 -16.18
N ARG A 81 16.79 -6.95 -15.87
CA ARG A 81 17.95 -6.50 -16.63
C ARG A 81 18.96 -5.86 -15.70
N ALA A 82 20.23 -6.10 -15.93
CA ALA A 82 21.31 -5.39 -15.27
C ALA A 82 22.51 -5.33 -16.22
N ASP A 83 22.95 -4.12 -16.51
CA ASP A 83 24.05 -3.79 -17.40
C ASP A 83 25.12 -3.01 -16.63
N ALA A 84 26.14 -2.49 -17.31
CA ALA A 84 27.19 -1.71 -16.66
C ALA A 84 26.66 -0.43 -15.99
N THR A 85 25.64 0.20 -16.55
CA THR A 85 25.17 1.53 -16.15
C THR A 85 23.68 1.61 -15.80
N SER A 86 22.90 0.58 -16.10
CA SER A 86 21.46 0.55 -15.90
C SER A 86 20.98 -0.80 -15.40
N TYR A 87 19.82 -0.81 -14.77
CA TYR A 87 19.14 -2.04 -14.36
C TYR A 87 17.63 -1.86 -14.46
N CYS A 88 16.89 -2.96 -14.42
CA CYS A 88 15.45 -2.95 -14.21
C CYS A 88 15.09 -4.07 -13.24
N ILE A 89 14.47 -3.67 -12.13
CA ILE A 89 13.97 -4.56 -11.09
C ILE A 89 12.46 -4.46 -11.01
N GLU A 90 11.79 -5.57 -10.75
CA GLU A 90 10.33 -5.63 -10.69
C GLU A 90 9.84 -6.40 -9.46
N THR A 91 8.69 -5.97 -8.98
CA THR A 91 7.77 -6.70 -8.09
C THR A 91 6.58 -7.18 -8.94
N PRO A 92 5.61 -7.92 -8.38
CA PRO A 92 4.44 -8.34 -9.14
C PRO A 92 3.61 -7.18 -9.73
N ASN A 93 3.69 -5.98 -9.14
CA ASN A 93 2.81 -4.86 -9.48
C ASN A 93 3.56 -3.63 -10.02
N GLU A 94 4.85 -3.49 -9.71
CA GLU A 94 5.63 -2.27 -9.95
C GLU A 94 7.07 -2.61 -10.35
N HIS A 95 7.70 -1.75 -11.14
CA HIS A 95 9.09 -1.84 -11.53
C HIS A 95 9.85 -0.54 -11.22
N LEU A 96 11.17 -0.65 -11.13
CA LEU A 96 12.09 0.48 -11.03
C LEU A 96 13.16 0.33 -12.11
N ALA A 97 13.18 1.31 -13.01
CA ALA A 97 14.13 1.36 -14.12
C ALA A 97 15.30 2.31 -13.79
N GLY A 98 16.45 1.71 -13.49
CA GLY A 98 17.74 2.37 -13.41
C GLY A 98 18.00 3.16 -12.12
N PRO A 99 19.26 3.61 -11.95
CA PRO A 99 19.67 4.41 -10.81
C PRO A 99 18.89 5.73 -10.78
N ASN A 100 18.41 6.13 -9.60
CA ASN A 100 17.54 7.30 -9.39
C ASN A 100 16.17 7.24 -10.09
N GLY A 101 15.78 6.09 -10.64
CA GLY A 101 14.43 5.86 -11.13
C GLY A 101 13.39 5.92 -10.00
N THR A 102 12.12 6.03 -10.39
CA THR A 102 10.99 5.89 -9.46
C THR A 102 10.29 4.56 -9.69
N ALA A 103 9.53 4.08 -8.71
CA ALA A 103 8.68 2.91 -8.91
C ALA A 103 7.51 3.29 -9.82
N LEU A 104 7.36 2.59 -10.95
CA LEU A 104 6.23 2.72 -11.87
C LEU A 104 5.40 1.44 -11.89
N PRO A 105 4.08 1.54 -12.07
CA PRO A 105 3.23 0.36 -12.20
C PRO A 105 3.55 -0.42 -13.49
N GLY A 106 3.44 -1.74 -13.41
CA GLY A 106 3.69 -2.66 -14.53
C GLY A 106 5.09 -3.28 -14.53
N PRO A 107 5.37 -4.15 -15.50
CA PRO A 107 6.66 -4.84 -15.61
C PRO A 107 7.74 -3.95 -16.23
N CYS A 108 8.99 -4.39 -16.04
CA CYS A 108 10.12 -4.04 -16.89
C CYS A 108 9.96 -4.65 -18.30
#